data_AF-A0A7V2EEU2-F1
#
_entry.id   AF-A0A7V2EEU2-F1
#
_cell.length_a   1.000
_cell.length_b   1.000
_cell.length_c   1.000
_cell.angle_alpha   90.00
_cell.angle_beta   90.00
_cell.angle_gamma   90.00
#
_symmetry.space_group_name_H-M   'P 1'
#
loop_
_entity.id
_entity.type
_entity.pdbx_description
1 polymer ?
#
loop_
_entity_poly.entity_id
_entity_poly.type
_entity_poly.pdbx_seq_one_letter_code
_entity_poly.pdbx_strand_id
1 'polypeptide(L)' 'MEFTPRALEERARVLKEQLPSLPVSLAVVAGSGIELVLPEARKLLELAYHQVFPFPVHGLIGHTPTLSFWEVQG' A
#
# COMPACT_ATOMS: atom_id res chain seq x y z
N MET A 1 -8.74 -18.75 -1.38
CA MET A 1 -7.83 -17.95 -2.22
C MET A 1 -6.45 -18.09 -1.60
N GLU A 2 -5.44 -18.45 -2.40
CA GLU A 2 -4.19 -19.05 -1.92
C GLU A 2 -3.06 -18.02 -1.81
N PHE A 3 -2.31 -18.03 -0.69
CA PHE A 3 -1.12 -17.20 -0.50
C PHE A 3 0.09 -17.83 -1.20
N THR A 4 0.13 -17.73 -2.53
CA THR A 4 1.23 -18.26 -3.34
C THR A 4 2.03 -17.13 -4.00
N PRO A 5 3.34 -17.32 -4.26
CA PRO A 5 4.15 -16.34 -4.98
C PRO A 5 3.53 -15.94 -6.32
N ARG A 6 3.00 -16.91 -7.08
CA ARG A 6 2.34 -16.68 -8.36
C ARG A 6 1.10 -15.77 -8.22
N ALA A 7 0.25 -16.00 -7.22
CA ALA A 7 -0.93 -15.17 -7.01
C ALA A 7 -0.56 -13.73 -6.62
N LEU A 8 0.53 -13.55 -5.87
CA LEU A 8 1.07 -12.23 -5.55
C LEU A 8 1.60 -11.51 -6.80
N GLU A 9 2.34 -12.20 -7.67
CA GLU A 9 2.86 -11.64 -8.92
C GLU A 9 1.74 -11.23 -9.88
N GLU A 10 0.74 -12.09 -10.06
CA GLU A 10 -0.44 -11.80 -10.89
C GLU A 10 -1.20 -10.58 -10.34
N ARG A 11 -1.40 -10.52 -9.02
CA ARG A 11 -2.05 -9.37 -8.39
C ARG A 11 -1.24 -8.08 -8.52
N ALA A 12 0.07 -8.14 -8.33
CA ALA A 12 0.97 -7.01 -8.49
C ALA A 12 0.96 -6.47 -9.93
N ARG A 13 0.88 -7.35 -10.94
CA ARG A 13 0.77 -6.95 -12.35
C ARG A 13 -0.50 -6.16 -12.62
N VAL A 14 -1.65 -6.64 -12.13
CA VAL A 14 -2.93 -5.92 -12.26
C VAL A 14 -2.91 -4.60 -11.50
N LEU A 15 -2.34 -4.62 -10.28
CA LEU A 15 -2.26 -3.42 -9.46
C LEU A 15 -1.43 -2.32 -10.13
N LYS A 16 -0.33 -2.68 -10.81
CA LYS A 16 0.56 -1.74 -11.50
C LYS A 16 -0.17 -0.83 -12.48
N GLU A 17 -1.25 -1.29 -13.11
CA GLU A 17 -2.06 -0.49 -14.03
C GLU A 17 -2.84 0.64 -13.33
N GLN A 18 -3.06 0.52 -12.02
CA GLN A 18 -3.80 1.47 -11.19
C GLN A 18 -2.87 2.41 -10.40
N LEU A 19 -1.57 2.15 -10.41
CA LEU A 19 -0.59 2.89 -9.62
C LEU A 19 0.02 4.05 -10.41
N PRO A 20 0.44 5.13 -9.74
CA PRO A 20 1.25 6.17 -10.38
C PRO A 20 2.50 5.54 -11.02
N SER A 21 2.84 5.97 -12.24
CA SER A 21 4.03 5.47 -12.96
C SER A 21 5.36 6.04 -12.45
N LEU A 22 5.36 6.65 -11.25
CA LEU A 22 6.52 7.30 -10.67
C LEU A 22 7.45 6.26 -10.02
N PRO A 23 8.78 6.46 -10.06
CA PRO A 23 9.71 5.59 -9.36
C PRO A 23 9.50 5.69 -7.84
N VAL A 24 9.41 4.54 -7.17
CA VAL A 24 9.36 4.46 -5.70
C VAL A 24 10.79 4.43 -5.17
N SER A 25 11.17 5.44 -4.39
CA SER A 25 12.50 5.54 -3.75
C SER A 25 12.53 5.03 -2.31
N LEU A 26 11.37 4.98 -1.65
CA LEU A 26 11.23 4.61 -0.24
C LEU A 26 9.90 3.89 0.00
N ALA A 27 9.94 2.83 0.81
CA ALA A 27 8.76 2.17 1.35
C ALA A 27 8.82 2.20 2.88
N VAL A 28 7.74 2.63 3.52
CA VAL A 28 7.63 2.72 4.98
C VAL A 28 6.46 1.86 5.45
N VAL A 29 6.63 1.18 6.58
CA VAL A 29 5.58 0.38 7.21
C VAL A 29 5.33 0.93 8.61
N ALA A 30 4.10 1.38 8.87
CA ALA A 30 3.66 1.80 10.20
C ALA A 30 3.29 0.58 11.05
N GLY A 31 3.93 0.43 12.20
CA GLY A 31 3.56 -0.57 13.20
C GLY A 31 2.38 -0.13 14.07
N SER A 32 1.99 -0.98 15.02
CA SER A 32 0.90 -0.69 15.96
C SER A 32 1.10 0.61 16.72
N GLY A 33 0.09 1.49 16.70
CA GLY A 33 0.12 2.76 17.44
C GLY A 33 1.04 3.82 16.85
N ILE A 34 1.56 3.61 15.64
CA ILE A 34 2.39 4.58 14.92
C ILE A 34 1.54 5.28 13.86
N GLU A 35 1.52 6.60 13.89
CA GLU A 35 0.97 7.43 12.82
C GLU A 35 2.12 7.99 11.96
N LEU A 36 2.05 7.75 10.65
CA LEU A 36 3.01 8.32 9.70
C LEU A 36 2.51 9.68 9.22
N VAL A 37 3.24 10.73 9.56
CA VAL A 37 2.98 12.09 9.10
C VAL A 37 4.09 12.50 8.14
N LEU A 38 3.70 12.84 6.91
CA LEU A 38 4.60 13.32 5.86
C LEU A 38 4.19 14.75 5.47
N PRO A 39 4.64 15.78 6.20
CA PRO A 39 4.11 17.14 6.08
C PRO A 39 4.42 17.80 4.72
N GLU A 40 5.54 17.44 4.10
CA GLU A 40 5.97 17.96 2.79
C GLU A 40 5.64 17.00 1.64
N ALA A 41 4.72 16.06 1.87
CA ALA A 41 4.30 15.10 0.86
C ALA A 41 2.83 15.23 0.53
N ARG A 42 2.53 15.07 -0.77
CA ARG A 42 1.17 14.99 -1.28
C ARG A 42 0.77 13.52 -1.41
N LYS A 43 -0.30 13.11 -0.73
CA LYS A 43 -0.91 11.79 -0.94
C LYS A 43 -1.52 11.73 -2.34
N LEU A 44 -1.04 10.83 -3.19
CA LEU A 44 -1.54 10.63 -4.56
C LEU A 44 -2.67 9.62 -4.63
N LEU A 45 -2.56 8.56 -3.83
CA LEU A 45 -3.48 7.42 -3.85
C LEU A 45 -3.50 6.76 -2.49
N GLU A 46 -4.66 6.25 -2.10
CA GLU A 46 -4.84 5.34 -0.97
C GLU A 46 -5.70 4.16 -1.40
N LEU A 47 -5.21 2.96 -1.14
CA LEU A 47 -5.88 1.71 -1.44
C LEU A 47 -6.08 0.94 -0.15
N ALA A 48 -7.28 0.43 0.06
CA ALA A 48 -7.52 -0.54 1.13
C ALA A 48 -6.83 -1.87 0.78
N TYR A 49 -6.35 -2.60 1.79
CA TYR A 49 -5.61 -3.85 1.58
C TYR A 49 -6.37 -4.92 0.80
N HIS A 50 -7.70 -4.97 0.90
CA HIS A 50 -8.51 -5.90 0.09
C HIS A 50 -8.46 -5.58 -1.42
N GLN A 51 -8.06 -4.36 -1.78
CA GLN A 51 -7.78 -3.94 -3.16
C GLN A 51 -6.30 -4.18 -3.54
N VAL A 52 -5.45 -4.60 -2.61
CA VAL A 52 -4.01 -4.82 -2.87
C VAL A 52 -3.70 -6.32 -2.87
N PHE A 53 -4.19 -7.06 -1.88
CA PHE A 53 -3.83 -8.44 -1.66
C PHE A 53 -4.88 -9.43 -2.19
N PRO A 54 -4.47 -10.60 -2.73
CA PRO A 54 -5.37 -11.62 -3.24
C PRO A 54 -5.94 -12.53 -2.13
N PHE A 55 -6.01 -12.05 -0.89
CA PHE A 55 -6.48 -12.81 0.27
C PHE A 55 -7.11 -11.87 1.30
N PRO A 56 -8.01 -12.39 2.17
CA PRO A 56 -8.61 -11.58 3.21
C PRO A 56 -7.54 -11.07 4.18
N VAL A 57 -7.57 -9.76 4.43
CA VAL A 57 -6.74 -9.14 5.48
C VAL A 57 -7.66 -8.72 6.62
N HIS A 58 -7.40 -9.27 7.80
CA HIS A 58 -8.17 -8.95 8.99
C HIS A 58 -7.76 -7.59 9.55
N GLY A 59 -8.73 -6.82 10.02
CA GLY A 59 -8.45 -5.58 10.76
C GLY A 59 -7.75 -5.90 12.07
N LEU A 60 -6.68 -5.16 12.37
CA LEU A 60 -6.00 -5.19 13.66
C LEU A 60 -6.30 -3.88 14.39
N ILE A 61 -6.57 -3.96 15.70
CA ILE A 61 -6.82 -2.76 16.50
C ILE A 61 -5.61 -1.84 16.45
N GLY A 62 -5.83 -0.55 16.17
CA GLY A 62 -4.76 0.44 16.03
C GLY A 62 -4.02 0.40 14.69
N HIS A 63 -4.58 -0.27 13.68
CA HIS A 63 -4.07 -0.29 12.31
C HIS A 63 -5.12 0.21 11.32
N THR A 64 -4.67 1.01 10.37
CA THR A 64 -5.45 1.35 9.17
C THR A 64 -4.90 0.51 8.01
N PRO A 65 -5.60 -0.55 7.57
CA PRO A 65 -5.07 -1.52 6.60
C PRO A 65 -5.11 -0.95 5.17
N THR A 66 -4.23 0.02 4.92
CA THR A 66 -4.16 0.78 3.67
C THR A 66 -2.73 0.85 3.16
N LEU A 67 -2.59 0.81 1.83
CA LEU A 67 -1.37 1.19 1.11
C LEU A 67 -1.59 2.59 0.56
N SER A 68 -0.68 3.53 0.83
CA SER A 68 -0.77 4.88 0.28
C SER A 68 0.52 5.26 -0.47
N PHE A 69 0.34 5.97 -1.59
CA PHE A 69 1.42 6.53 -2.38
C PHE A 69 1.51 8.02 -2.12
N TRP A 70 2.73 8.48 -1.87
CA TRP A 70 3.02 9.85 -1.54
C TRP A 70 4.12 10.38 -2.46
N GLU A 71 3.95 11.63 -2.88
CA GLU A 71 4.96 12.39 -3.61
C GLU A 71 5.56 13.41 -2.66
N VAL A 72 6.83 13.25 -2.31
CA VAL A 72 7.57 14.26 -1.54
C VAL A 72 7.86 15.42 -2.49
N GLN A 73 7.41 16.62 -2.12
CA GLN A 73 7.73 17.82 -2.89
C GLN A 73 9.15 18.25 -2.51
N GLY A 74 10.05 18.31 -3.49
CA GLY A 74 11.42 18.78 -3.35
C GLY A 74 11.58 20.23 -3.80
#